data_AF-A0A9P1EVV1-F1
#
_entry.id   AF-A0A9P1EVV1-F1
#
_cell.length_a   1.000
_cell.length_b   1.000
_cell.length_c   1.000
_cell.angle_alpha   90.00
_cell.angle_beta   90.00
_cell.angle_gamma   90.00
#
_symmetry.space_group_name_H-M   'P 1'
#
loop_
_entity.id
_entity.type
_entity.pdbx_description
1 polymer ?
#
loop_
_entity_poly.entity_id
_entity_poly.type
_entity_poly.pdbx_seq_one_letter_code
_entity_poly.pdbx_strand_id
1 'polypeptide(L)'
;MSSKTVLHLLIGLSKHSAPSPTTFGDVLVCMTTAFKQHKPLFEENDRLLATESISKSLPLICSAIRQLDIGMNIDRRQDAQMVISGIRYIADEMPTEVGVALEELISSKHTQSILDYIQNTEGVEPENVTWSHVDISKVPRAHYWWFDSDE
;
A
#
# COMPACT_ATOMS: atom_id res chain seq x y z
N MET A 1 -17.33 5.19 -4.38
CA MET A 1 -17.17 4.10 -3.40
C MET A 1 -17.02 4.73 -2.02
N SER A 2 -17.64 4.15 -1.00
CA SER A 2 -17.73 4.74 0.35
C SER A 2 -16.38 4.78 1.06
N SER A 3 -16.08 5.88 1.77
CA SER A 3 -14.89 6.10 2.61
C SER A 3 -14.62 4.96 3.61
N LYS A 4 -15.68 4.23 3.99
CA LYS A 4 -15.69 3.22 5.04
C LYS A 4 -14.91 1.94 4.73
N THR A 5 -14.51 1.69 3.48
CA THR A 5 -13.91 0.39 3.13
C THR A 5 -12.51 0.22 3.74
N VAL A 6 -11.64 1.22 3.63
CA VAL A 6 -10.27 1.16 4.17
C VAL A 6 -10.27 1.05 5.69
N LEU A 7 -11.11 1.84 6.37
CA LEU A 7 -11.23 1.80 7.83
C LEU A 7 -11.62 0.40 8.33
N HIS A 8 -12.64 -0.23 7.73
CA HIS A 8 -13.04 -1.57 8.14
C HIS A 8 -11.94 -2.61 7.96
N LEU A 9 -11.14 -2.49 6.88
CA LEU A 9 -10.00 -3.37 6.63
C LEU A 9 -8.90 -3.18 7.67
N LEU A 10 -8.58 -1.93 8.04
CA LEU A 10 -7.63 -1.61 9.11
C LEU A 10 -8.10 -2.14 10.47
N ILE A 11 -9.38 -1.98 10.80
CA ILE A 11 -9.95 -2.54 12.02
C ILE A 11 -9.84 -4.07 12.01
N GLY A 12 -10.12 -4.71 10.88
CA GLY A 12 -9.92 -6.15 10.70
C GLY A 12 -8.48 -6.57 10.98
N LEU A 13 -7.53 -5.93 10.30
CA LEU A 13 -6.09 -6.16 10.48
C LEU A 13 -5.65 -5.99 11.94
N SER A 14 -6.20 -5.00 12.65
CA SER A 14 -5.80 -4.70 14.04
C SER A 14 -6.20 -5.77 15.06
N LYS A 15 -7.04 -6.73 14.65
CA LYS A 15 -7.46 -7.87 15.49
C LYS A 15 -6.46 -9.03 15.43
N HIS A 16 -5.52 -9.02 14.50
CA HIS A 16 -4.52 -10.06 14.37
C HIS A 16 -3.29 -9.74 15.23
N SER A 17 -2.81 -10.74 15.95
CA SER A 17 -1.68 -10.59 16.88
C SER A 17 -0.31 -10.87 16.24
N ALA A 18 -0.27 -11.58 15.11
CA ALA A 18 0.98 -12.02 14.48
C ALA A 18 0.86 -12.17 12.96
N PRO A 19 1.96 -12.05 12.21
CA PRO A 19 2.00 -12.32 10.77
C PRO A 19 1.65 -13.76 10.41
N SER A 20 0.92 -13.92 9.32
CA SER A 20 0.46 -15.18 8.72
C SER A 20 0.18 -14.99 7.23
N PRO A 21 0.00 -16.07 6.44
CA PRO A 21 -0.42 -15.95 5.04
C PRO A 21 -1.72 -15.18 4.85
N THR A 22 -2.67 -15.33 5.78
CA THR A 22 -3.96 -14.60 5.75
C THR A 22 -3.73 -13.11 5.94
N THR A 23 -3.03 -12.71 7.01
CA THR A 23 -2.76 -11.29 7.26
C THR A 23 -1.91 -10.65 6.17
N PHE A 24 -1.05 -11.43 5.50
CA PHE A 24 -0.32 -10.94 4.34
C PHE A 24 -1.29 -10.52 3.23
N GLY A 25 -2.20 -11.41 2.84
CA GLY A 25 -3.26 -11.09 1.88
C GLY A 25 -4.11 -9.90 2.30
N ASP A 26 -4.52 -9.84 3.58
CA ASP A 26 -5.34 -8.76 4.10
C ASP A 26 -4.64 -7.39 4.03
N VAL A 27 -3.32 -7.34 4.30
CA VAL A 27 -2.54 -6.10 4.13
C VAL A 27 -2.53 -5.68 2.67
N LEU A 28 -2.24 -6.60 1.73
CA LEU A 28 -2.21 -6.27 0.30
C LEU A 28 -3.56 -5.73 -0.19
N VAL A 29 -4.66 -6.37 0.24
CA VAL A 29 -6.03 -5.94 -0.08
C VAL A 29 -6.32 -4.56 0.52
N CYS A 30 -5.95 -4.32 1.79
CA CYS A 30 -6.15 -3.04 2.46
C CYS A 30 -5.42 -1.90 1.74
N MET A 31 -4.12 -2.07 1.46
CA MET A 31 -3.31 -1.02 0.84
C MET A 31 -3.71 -0.76 -0.62
N THR A 32 -3.97 -1.82 -1.39
CA THR A 32 -4.47 -1.66 -2.77
C THR A 32 -5.83 -0.96 -2.79
N THR A 33 -6.69 -1.24 -1.81
CA THR A 33 -7.98 -0.56 -1.66
C THR A 33 -7.79 0.92 -1.34
N ALA A 34 -6.85 1.26 -0.44
CA ALA A 34 -6.50 2.63 -0.11
C ALA A 34 -6.02 3.41 -1.34
N PHE A 35 -5.16 2.80 -2.18
CA PHE A 35 -4.71 3.41 -3.43
C PHE A 35 -5.83 3.68 -4.42
N LYS A 36 -6.80 2.75 -4.54
CA LYS A 36 -7.92 2.86 -5.49
C LYS A 36 -9.05 3.78 -5.03
N GLN A 37 -9.01 4.26 -3.78
CA GLN A 37 -10.05 5.11 -3.22
C GLN A 37 -9.70 6.59 -3.37
N HIS A 38 -10.71 7.42 -3.64
CA HIS A 38 -10.52 8.87 -3.61
C HIS A 38 -10.30 9.36 -2.17
N LYS A 39 -9.39 10.34 -2.03
CA LYS A 39 -9.21 11.08 -0.78
C LYS A 39 -10.42 12.01 -0.52
N PRO A 40 -10.79 12.29 0.74
CA PRO A 40 -10.19 11.74 1.96
C PRO A 40 -10.52 10.25 2.16
N LEU A 41 -9.53 9.45 2.56
CA LEU A 41 -9.69 8.06 2.97
C LEU A 41 -10.47 7.95 4.27
N PHE A 42 -10.26 8.89 5.18
CA PHE A 42 -10.89 8.89 6.51
C PHE A 42 -11.63 10.21 6.76
N GLU A 43 -12.90 10.09 7.15
CA GLU A 43 -13.65 11.22 7.69
C GLU A 43 -13.04 11.67 9.02
N GLU A 44 -13.26 12.92 9.43
CA GLU A 44 -12.66 13.49 10.64
C GLU A 44 -12.96 12.65 11.89
N ASN A 45 -14.20 12.14 12.01
CA ASN A 45 -14.64 11.29 13.11
C ASN A 45 -13.96 9.90 13.13
N ASP A 46 -13.47 9.43 11.98
CA ASP A 46 -12.87 8.10 11.81
C ASP A 46 -11.35 8.10 12.05
N ARG A 47 -10.70 9.27 12.03
CA ARG A 47 -9.23 9.38 12.09
C ARG A 47 -8.61 8.79 13.35
N LEU A 48 -9.27 8.97 14.50
CA LEU A 48 -8.77 8.41 15.76
C LEU A 48 -8.75 6.88 15.72
N LEU A 49 -9.86 6.29 15.25
CA LEU A 49 -9.99 4.84 15.13
C LEU A 49 -9.03 4.28 14.08
N ALA A 50 -8.88 4.97 12.94
CA ALA A 50 -7.90 4.62 11.92
C ALA A 50 -6.47 4.63 12.49
N THR A 51 -6.10 5.68 13.23
CA THR A 51 -4.78 5.81 13.88
C THR A 51 -4.52 4.64 14.83
N GLU A 52 -5.47 4.31 15.70
CA GLU A 52 -5.34 3.19 16.63
C GLU A 52 -5.21 1.85 15.89
N SER A 53 -6.03 1.63 14.87
CA SER A 53 -5.97 0.40 14.06
C SER A 53 -4.64 0.26 13.33
N ILE A 54 -4.12 1.33 12.71
CA ILE A 54 -2.82 1.30 12.02
C ILE A 54 -1.71 1.03 13.02
N SER A 55 -1.70 1.71 14.18
CA SER A 55 -0.67 1.50 15.21
C SER A 55 -0.58 0.03 15.63
N LYS A 56 -1.72 -0.61 15.87
CA LYS A 56 -1.80 -2.05 16.19
C LYS A 56 -1.37 -2.95 15.03
N SER A 57 -1.69 -2.57 13.80
CA SER A 57 -1.38 -3.36 12.59
C SER A 57 0.00 -3.12 12.02
N LEU A 58 0.74 -2.10 12.47
CA LEU A 58 2.03 -1.71 11.89
C LEU A 58 3.02 -2.88 11.77
N PRO A 59 3.20 -3.77 12.77
CA PRO A 59 4.08 -4.93 12.62
C PRO A 59 3.66 -5.88 11.48
N LEU A 60 2.35 -6.01 11.22
CA LEU A 60 1.82 -6.82 10.13
C LEU A 60 2.11 -6.16 8.78
N ILE A 61 1.93 -4.84 8.69
CA ILE A 61 2.25 -4.06 7.48
C ILE A 61 3.75 -4.17 7.17
N CYS A 62 4.62 -3.97 8.16
CA CYS A 62 6.06 -4.13 8.01
C CYS A 62 6.44 -5.55 7.56
N SER A 63 5.85 -6.58 8.17
CA SER A 63 6.10 -7.98 7.79
C SER A 63 5.65 -8.25 6.34
N ALA A 64 4.51 -7.70 5.93
CA ALA A 64 3.99 -7.87 4.58
C ALA A 64 4.89 -7.21 3.54
N ILE A 65 5.41 -6.00 3.80
CA ILE A 65 6.36 -5.34 2.89
C ILE A 65 7.65 -6.15 2.75
N ARG A 66 8.18 -6.71 3.84
CA ARG A 66 9.34 -7.61 3.77
C ARG A 66 9.04 -8.88 2.96
N GLN A 67 7.85 -9.47 3.10
CA GLN A 67 7.46 -10.65 2.35
C GLN A 67 7.21 -10.34 0.87
N LEU A 68 6.70 -9.15 0.57
CA LEU A 68 6.52 -8.66 -0.79
C LEU A 68 7.87 -8.49 -1.49
N ASP A 69 8.87 -7.89 -0.83
CA ASP A 69 10.25 -7.77 -1.31
C ASP A 69 10.88 -9.15 -1.63
N ILE A 70 10.81 -10.10 -0.68
CA ILE A 70 11.35 -11.46 -0.88
C ILE A 70 10.70 -12.18 -2.06
N GLY A 71 9.38 -11.99 -2.24
CA GLY A 71 8.59 -12.67 -3.27
C GLY A 71 8.40 -11.83 -4.53
N MET A 72 9.22 -10.80 -4.75
CA MET A 72 9.07 -9.90 -5.89
C MET A 72 9.38 -10.63 -7.20
N ASN A 73 8.54 -10.42 -8.20
CA ASN A 73 8.77 -10.86 -9.57
C ASN A 73 8.04 -9.90 -10.53
N ILE A 74 8.23 -10.11 -11.83
CA ILE A 74 7.64 -9.29 -12.90
C ILE A 74 6.11 -9.22 -12.79
N ASP A 75 5.43 -10.33 -12.56
CA ASP A 75 3.97 -10.41 -12.49
C ASP A 75 3.38 -9.57 -11.35
N ARG A 76 4.13 -9.41 -10.24
CA ARG A 76 3.66 -8.75 -9.02
C ARG A 76 3.96 -7.25 -8.93
N ARG A 77 4.62 -6.67 -9.93
CA ARG A 77 5.08 -5.27 -9.88
C ARG A 77 3.95 -4.25 -9.78
N GLN A 78 2.88 -4.45 -10.55
CA GLN A 78 1.70 -3.57 -10.51
C GLN A 78 1.11 -3.59 -9.09
N ASP A 79 0.89 -4.78 -8.52
CA ASP A 79 0.36 -4.91 -7.16
C ASP A 79 1.29 -4.31 -6.12
N ALA A 80 2.59 -4.55 -6.25
CA ALA A 80 3.57 -4.01 -5.32
C ALA A 80 3.59 -2.47 -5.30
N GLN A 81 3.53 -1.85 -6.48
CA GLN A 81 3.41 -0.40 -6.58
C GLN A 81 2.12 0.09 -5.93
N MET A 82 0.96 -0.50 -6.26
CA MET A 82 -0.32 -0.12 -5.66
C MET A 82 -0.29 -0.22 -4.13
N VAL A 83 0.36 -1.26 -3.59
CA VAL A 83 0.49 -1.45 -2.14
C VAL A 83 1.34 -0.36 -1.50
N ILE A 84 2.53 -0.05 -2.06
CA ILE A 84 3.39 1.02 -1.52
C ILE A 84 2.69 2.38 -1.62
N SER A 85 2.02 2.64 -2.73
CA SER A 85 1.25 3.86 -2.96
C SER A 85 0.07 3.98 -2.00
N GLY A 86 -0.60 2.87 -1.68
CA GLY A 86 -1.64 2.79 -0.67
C GLY A 86 -1.15 3.17 0.73
N ILE A 87 0.06 2.74 1.09
CA ILE A 87 0.69 3.15 2.36
C ILE A 87 0.92 4.66 2.38
N ARG A 88 1.48 5.24 1.31
CA ARG A 88 1.67 6.70 1.17
C ARG A 88 0.34 7.46 1.25
N TYR A 89 -0.71 6.94 0.62
CA TYR A 89 -2.05 7.53 0.68
C TYR A 89 -2.58 7.62 2.12
N ILE A 90 -2.38 6.57 2.92
CA ILE A 90 -2.76 6.54 4.33
C ILE A 90 -1.87 7.48 5.15
N ALA A 91 -0.56 7.48 4.92
CA ALA A 91 0.40 8.31 5.64
C ALA A 91 0.10 9.81 5.50
N ASP A 92 -0.21 10.26 4.27
CA ASP A 92 -0.57 11.67 3.98
C ASP A 92 -1.76 12.18 4.80
N GLU A 93 -2.69 11.30 5.19
CA GLU A 93 -3.89 11.68 5.96
C GLU A 93 -3.70 11.55 7.47
N MET A 94 -2.54 11.06 7.92
CA MET A 94 -2.22 10.80 9.32
C MET A 94 -1.07 11.70 9.78
N PRO A 95 -1.31 12.97 10.17
CA PRO A 95 -0.24 13.88 10.63
C PRO A 95 0.24 13.55 12.07
N THR A 96 0.12 12.29 12.50
CA THR A 96 0.44 11.81 13.85
C THR A 96 1.70 10.95 13.84
N GLU A 97 2.12 10.46 15.01
CA GLU A 97 3.24 9.50 15.14
C GLU A 97 3.10 8.29 14.21
N VAL A 98 1.86 7.87 13.95
CA VAL A 98 1.58 6.76 13.04
C VAL A 98 1.94 7.12 11.60
N GLY A 99 1.64 8.33 11.14
CA GLY A 99 2.08 8.77 9.81
C GLY A 99 3.59 8.78 9.67
N VAL A 100 4.30 9.27 10.70
CA VAL A 100 5.78 9.22 10.74
C VAL A 100 6.28 7.78 10.61
N ALA A 101 5.71 6.84 11.36
CA ALA A 101 6.10 5.44 11.29
C ALA A 101 5.81 4.79 9.92
N LEU A 102 4.73 5.20 9.25
CA LEU A 102 4.46 4.77 7.87
C LEU A 102 5.46 5.37 6.88
N GLU A 103 5.83 6.65 7.03
CA GLU A 103 6.87 7.30 6.22
C GLU A 103 8.25 6.65 6.40
N GLU A 104 8.59 6.25 7.62
CA GLU A 104 9.79 5.45 7.90
C GLU A 104 9.74 4.09 7.20
N LEU A 105 8.58 3.42 7.18
CA LEU A 105 8.39 2.18 6.42
C LEU A 105 8.53 2.40 4.91
N ILE A 106 7.97 3.49 4.37
CA ILE A 106 8.11 3.89 2.96
C ILE A 106 9.59 4.13 2.61
N SER A 107 10.35 4.68 3.55
CA SER A 107 11.78 4.95 3.41
C SER A 107 12.67 3.74 3.75
N SER A 108 12.08 2.60 4.13
CA SER A 108 12.83 1.42 4.55
C SER A 108 13.55 0.73 3.39
N LYS A 109 14.61 -0.02 3.72
CA LYS A 109 15.40 -0.80 2.74
C LYS A 109 14.55 -1.74 1.88
N HIS A 110 13.49 -2.33 2.44
CA HIS A 110 12.64 -3.28 1.73
C HIS A 110 11.78 -2.56 0.71
N THR A 111 11.20 -1.42 1.08
CA THR A 111 10.46 -0.58 0.13
C THR A 111 11.38 -0.08 -0.98
N GLN A 112 12.59 0.39 -0.66
CA GLN A 112 13.56 0.84 -1.67
C GLN A 112 13.97 -0.29 -2.62
N SER A 113 14.25 -1.49 -2.11
CA SER A 113 14.52 -2.68 -2.94
C SER A 113 13.38 -2.99 -3.93
N ILE A 114 12.13 -2.89 -3.48
CA ILE A 114 10.96 -3.06 -4.35
C ILE A 114 10.90 -1.98 -5.44
N LEU A 115 11.11 -0.70 -5.06
CA LEU A 115 11.08 0.42 -6.00
C LEU A 115 12.19 0.30 -7.05
N ASP A 116 13.41 -0.03 -6.62
CA ASP A 116 14.54 -0.27 -7.51
C ASP A 116 14.24 -1.44 -8.47
N TYR A 117 13.64 -2.52 -7.97
CA TYR A 117 13.25 -3.66 -8.81
C TYR A 117 12.23 -3.24 -9.87
N ILE A 118 11.18 -2.50 -9.49
CA ILE A 118 10.14 -2.01 -10.41
C ILE A 118 10.78 -1.16 -11.51
N GLN A 119 11.62 -0.20 -11.13
CA GLN A 119 12.32 0.69 -12.07
C GLN A 119 13.24 -0.08 -13.02
N ASN A 120 14.05 -1.00 -12.50
CA ASN A 120 15.02 -1.76 -13.30
C ASN A 120 14.39 -2.79 -14.26
N THR A 121 13.09 -3.06 -14.11
CA THR A 121 12.38 -4.04 -14.93
C THR A 121 11.36 -3.40 -15.85
N GLU A 122 11.28 -2.08 -15.91
CA GLU A 122 10.41 -1.35 -16.83
C GLU A 122 10.58 -1.87 -18.28
N GLY A 123 9.47 -2.07 -18.99
CA GLY A 123 9.45 -2.64 -20.34
C GLY A 123 9.55 -4.16 -20.43
N VAL A 124 9.81 -4.89 -19.34
CA VAL A 124 9.73 -6.37 -19.32
C VAL A 124 8.26 -6.79 -19.23
N GLU A 125 7.80 -7.71 -20.07
CA GLU A 125 6.40 -8.20 -20.05
C GLU A 125 6.16 -9.25 -18.95
N PRO A 126 4.95 -9.30 -18.36
CA PRO A 126 4.57 -10.34 -17.40
C PRO A 126 4.37 -11.69 -18.09
N GLU A 127 4.62 -12.76 -17.35
CA GLU A 127 4.48 -14.13 -17.85
C GLU A 127 3.09 -14.68 -17.58
N ASN A 128 2.52 -14.41 -16.39
CA ASN A 128 1.33 -15.11 -15.90
C ASN A 128 0.12 -14.21 -15.65
N VAL A 129 0.27 -12.90 -15.85
CA VAL A 129 -0.82 -11.93 -15.60
C VAL A 129 -0.94 -10.95 -16.76
N THR A 130 -2.16 -10.50 -17.03
CA THR A 130 -2.38 -9.33 -17.87
C THR A 130 -2.56 -8.14 -16.95
N TRP A 131 -1.68 -7.14 -17.06
CA TRP A 131 -1.83 -5.94 -16.25
C TRP A 131 -3.06 -5.16 -16.65
N SER A 132 -3.74 -4.66 -15.63
CA SER A 132 -4.91 -3.80 -15.80
C SER A 132 -4.46 -2.37 -16.07
N HIS A 133 -5.16 -1.67 -16.95
CA HIS A 133 -5.01 -0.22 -17.07
C HIS A 133 -5.51 0.43 -15.77
N VAL A 134 -4.69 1.31 -15.20
CA VAL A 134 -4.99 2.05 -13.97
C VAL A 134 -5.17 3.51 -14.34
N ASP A 135 -6.37 4.07 -14.13
CA ASP A 135 -6.61 5.50 -14.31
C ASP A 135 -5.83 6.31 -13.26
N ILE A 136 -4.69 6.85 -13.67
CA ILE A 136 -3.80 7.67 -12.84
C ILE A 136 -4.08 9.17 -12.94
N SER A 137 -5.07 9.61 -13.73
CA SER A 137 -5.34 11.03 -13.98
C SER A 137 -5.61 11.84 -12.69
N LYS A 138 -6.06 11.16 -11.64
CA LYS A 138 -6.38 11.73 -10.32
C LYS A 138 -5.45 11.27 -9.20
N VAL A 139 -4.41 10.52 -9.53
CA VAL A 139 -3.39 10.04 -8.58
C VAL A 139 -2.23 11.03 -8.62
N PRO A 140 -1.74 11.57 -7.48
CA PRO A 140 -0.56 12.43 -7.51
C PRO A 140 0.69 11.65 -7.92
N ARG A 141 1.57 12.24 -8.73
CA ARG A 141 2.80 11.59 -9.26
C ARG A 141 3.70 11.01 -8.16
N ALA A 142 3.66 11.54 -6.94
CA ALA A 142 4.39 10.99 -5.81
C ALA A 142 3.94 9.58 -5.37
N HIS A 143 2.79 9.09 -5.85
CA HIS A 143 2.21 7.80 -5.50
C HIS A 143 2.15 6.82 -6.67
N TYR A 144 2.86 7.06 -7.77
CA TYR A 144 3.02 6.04 -8.81
C TYR A 144 4.29 6.34 -9.60
N TRP A 145 4.94 5.27 -10.06
CA TRP A 145 6.24 5.37 -10.73
C TRP A 145 6.21 4.68 -12.08
N TRP A 146 5.48 3.57 -12.17
CA TRP A 146 5.48 2.68 -13.32
C TRP A 146 4.14 2.55 -14.07
N PHE A 147 3.03 3.11 -13.53
CA PHE A 147 1.77 3.15 -14.28
C PHE A 147 1.87 4.29 -15.27
N ASP A 148 1.95 3.96 -16.56
CA ASP A 148 2.04 4.85 -17.73
C ASP A 148 2.66 6.22 -17.45
N SER A 149 3.94 6.36 -17.80
CA SER A 149 4.35 7.56 -18.51
C SER A 149 3.67 7.54 -19.89
N ASP A 150 2.41 8.00 -19.95
CA ASP A 150 1.89 8.55 -21.20
C ASP A 150 2.56 9.92 -21.41
N GLU A 151 3.85 9.88 -21.76
CA GLU A 151 4.55 10.81 -22.64
C GLU A 151 5.51 10.04 -23.55
#